data_AF-A0A2U1MJP5-F1
#
_entry.id   AF-A0A2U1MJP5-F1
#
_cell.length_a   1.000
_cell.length_b   1.000
_cell.length_c   1.000
_cell.angle_alpha   90.00
_cell.angle_beta   90.00
_cell.angle_gamma   90.00
#
_symmetry.space_group_name_H-M   'P 1'
#
loop_
_entity.id
_entity.type
_entity.pdbx_description
1 polymer ?
#
loop_
_entity_poly.entity_id
_entity_poly.type
_entity_poly.pdbx_seq_one_letter_code
_entity_poly.pdbx_strand_id
1 'polypeptide(L)'
;MNSTPYNTFKTIVSSSQQTKLKTSNHDNNQTFQQPTMSDILQSSKAQNIDLRLQTLGPFFRITAKSLETNKELGKADGIIRVWWNKGKILHLDSIKLTKETLGMDTSIFGIGLFIGAVMIRYGYDCGCKTAELLAINDSDLYHAKVSWR
;
A
#
# COMPACT_ATOMS: atom_id res chain seq x y z
N MET A 1 26.61 37.53 -23.87
CA MET A 1 26.38 36.08 -24.10
C MET A 1 26.63 35.39 -22.78
N ASN A 2 25.57 35.14 -22.01
CA ASN A 2 25.67 34.65 -20.63
C ASN A 2 25.35 33.16 -20.60
N SER A 3 26.36 32.34 -20.33
CA SER A 3 26.22 30.89 -20.13
C SER A 3 25.85 30.62 -18.67
N THR A 4 24.66 30.08 -18.44
CA THR A 4 24.18 29.63 -17.12
C THR A 4 24.75 28.24 -16.80
N PRO A 5 25.34 27.98 -15.62
CA PRO A 5 25.75 26.64 -15.25
C PRO A 5 24.56 25.80 -14.75
N TYR A 6 24.52 24.54 -15.19
CA TYR A 6 23.59 23.53 -14.73
C TYR A 6 23.81 23.20 -13.24
N ASN A 7 22.78 23.37 -12.42
CA ASN A 7 22.78 22.96 -11.02
C ASN A 7 22.60 21.45 -10.90
N THR A 8 23.67 20.74 -10.60
CA THR A 8 23.66 19.34 -10.17
C THR A 8 23.07 19.24 -8.77
N PHE A 9 21.84 18.71 -8.64
CA PHE A 9 21.29 18.33 -7.34
C PHE A 9 22.09 17.13 -6.80
N LYS A 10 22.99 17.39 -5.85
CA LYS A 10 23.60 16.36 -5.01
C LYS A 10 22.54 15.84 -4.03
N THR A 11 22.03 14.64 -4.27
CA THR A 11 21.28 13.88 -3.25
C THR A 11 22.22 13.52 -2.12
N ILE A 12 22.17 14.29 -1.03
CA ILE A 12 22.77 13.92 0.24
C ILE A 12 21.84 12.86 0.86
N VAL A 13 22.20 11.59 0.69
CA VAL A 13 21.67 10.52 1.53
C VAL A 13 22.32 10.70 2.90
N SER A 14 21.64 11.44 3.79
CA SER A 14 22.02 11.51 5.19
C SER A 14 21.34 10.38 5.95
N SER A 15 22.18 9.41 6.31
CA SER A 15 21.89 8.34 7.26
C SER A 15 21.47 8.91 8.62
N SER A 16 20.50 8.24 9.24
CA SER A 16 20.22 8.23 10.69
C SER A 16 19.91 9.58 11.35
N GLN A 17 18.63 9.95 11.34
CA GLN A 17 18.04 10.68 12.47
C GLN A 17 17.01 9.77 13.13
N GLN A 18 17.50 8.96 14.07
CA GLN A 18 16.68 8.38 15.12
C GLN A 18 16.03 9.54 15.87
N THR A 19 14.74 9.78 15.62
CA THR A 19 13.94 10.62 16.51
C THR A 19 13.83 9.89 17.84
N LYS A 20 14.67 10.29 18.78
CA LYS A 20 14.66 9.90 20.19
C LYS A 20 13.26 10.18 20.76
N LEU A 21 12.42 9.15 20.80
CA LEU A 21 11.18 9.15 21.57
C LEU A 21 11.58 9.46 23.03
N LYS A 22 11.11 10.61 23.52
CA LYS A 22 11.21 10.98 24.93
C LYS A 22 10.39 9.95 25.71
N THR A 23 11.06 9.00 26.35
CA THR A 23 10.44 8.08 27.30
C THR A 23 10.04 8.89 28.54
N SER A 24 8.82 9.41 28.55
CA SER A 24 8.14 9.73 29.79
C SER A 24 7.65 8.42 30.38
N ASN A 25 8.17 8.06 31.55
CA ASN A 25 7.71 6.90 32.33
C ASN A 25 6.23 7.11 32.67
N HIS A 26 5.37 6.51 31.87
CA HIS A 26 3.98 6.30 32.21
C HIS A 26 3.70 4.84 31.89
N ASP A 27 3.58 4.03 32.93
CA ASP A 27 3.13 2.63 32.87
C ASP A 27 1.70 2.60 32.33
N ASN A 28 1.56 2.74 31.02
CA ASN A 28 0.36 2.39 30.30
C ASN A 28 0.68 1.10 29.56
N ASN A 29 0.04 0.01 29.96
CA ASN A 29 -0.22 -1.12 29.08
C ASN A 29 -1.06 -0.62 27.89
N GLN A 30 -0.46 0.15 26.98
CA GLN A 30 -1.08 0.51 25.71
C GLN A 30 -1.09 -0.77 24.89
N THR A 31 -2.20 -1.50 25.03
CA THR A 31 -2.58 -2.52 24.07
C THR A 31 -2.55 -1.84 22.70
N PHE A 32 -1.60 -2.23 21.85
CA PHE A 32 -1.58 -1.80 20.46
C PHE A 32 -2.84 -2.37 19.80
N GLN A 33 -3.91 -1.57 19.77
CA GLN A 33 -5.14 -1.94 19.09
C GLN A 33 -4.90 -1.85 17.59
N GLN A 34 -5.02 -2.99 16.91
CA GLN A 34 -4.91 -3.05 15.47
C GLN A 34 -6.09 -2.27 14.84
N PRO A 35 -5.84 -1.36 13.87
CA PRO A 35 -6.90 -0.57 13.24
C PRO A 35 -8.02 -1.44 12.69
N THR A 36 -9.27 -1.04 12.92
CA THR A 36 -10.44 -1.69 12.31
C THR A 36 -10.58 -1.29 10.85
N MET A 37 -11.42 -2.02 10.10
CA MET A 37 -11.76 -1.62 8.73
C MET A 37 -12.34 -0.19 8.71
N SER A 38 -13.19 0.16 9.68
CA SER A 38 -13.78 1.50 9.78
C SER A 38 -12.73 2.59 9.98
N ASP A 39 -11.74 2.35 10.84
CA ASP A 39 -10.66 3.33 11.11
C ASP A 39 -9.85 3.63 9.84
N ILE A 40 -9.56 2.59 9.05
CA ILE A 40 -8.83 2.71 7.79
C ILE A 40 -9.66 3.51 6.77
N LEU A 41 -10.94 3.16 6.59
CA LEU A 41 -11.82 3.85 5.65
C LEU A 41 -12.07 5.32 6.05
N GLN A 42 -12.19 5.60 7.34
CA GLN A 42 -12.37 6.98 7.82
C GLN A 42 -11.09 7.80 7.62
N SER A 43 -9.93 7.21 7.92
CA SER A 43 -8.63 7.85 7.71
C SER A 43 -8.35 8.13 6.24
N SER A 44 -8.79 7.25 5.32
CA SER A 44 -8.63 7.49 3.88
C SER A 44 -9.50 8.65 3.39
N LYS A 45 -10.74 8.75 3.88
CA LYS A 45 -11.65 9.84 3.52
C LYS A 45 -11.13 11.20 3.96
N ALA A 46 -10.46 11.27 5.12
CA ALA A 46 -9.78 12.48 5.57
C ALA A 46 -8.65 12.94 4.62
N GLN A 47 -8.16 12.06 3.75
CA GLN A 47 -7.19 12.35 2.70
C GLN A 47 -7.82 12.43 1.30
N ASN A 48 -9.14 12.68 1.20
CA ASN A 48 -9.88 12.73 -0.08
C ASN A 48 -9.90 11.39 -0.85
N ILE A 49 -9.70 10.25 -0.17
CA ILE A 49 -9.68 8.93 -0.81
C ILE A 49 -10.87 8.09 -0.34
N ASP A 50 -11.76 7.77 -1.28
CA ASP A 50 -12.83 6.80 -1.08
C ASP A 50 -12.32 5.40 -1.46
N LEU A 51 -12.34 4.48 -0.49
CA LEU A 51 -11.94 3.09 -0.69
C LEU A 51 -13.18 2.20 -0.68
N ARG A 52 -13.24 1.30 -1.66
CA ARG A 52 -14.31 0.31 -1.76
C ARG A 52 -13.74 -1.09 -1.92
N LEU A 53 -14.08 -1.97 -0.97
CA LEU A 53 -13.84 -3.40 -1.07
C LEU A 53 -15.05 -4.09 -1.71
N GLN A 54 -14.80 -4.95 -2.69
CA GLN A 54 -15.79 -5.79 -3.37
C GLN A 54 -15.31 -7.23 -3.35
N THR A 55 -16.22 -8.18 -3.14
CA THR A 55 -15.88 -9.60 -3.07
C THR A 55 -16.73 -10.40 -4.05
N LEU A 56 -16.13 -11.44 -4.64
CA LEU A 56 -16.81 -12.43 -5.46
C LEU A 56 -16.20 -13.80 -5.17
N GLY A 57 -16.84 -14.55 -4.28
CA GLY A 57 -16.28 -15.79 -3.75
C GLY A 57 -14.95 -15.54 -3.03
N PRO A 58 -13.89 -16.32 -3.30
CA PRO A 58 -12.59 -16.12 -2.66
C PRO A 58 -11.84 -14.90 -3.21
N PHE A 59 -12.27 -14.33 -4.34
CA PHE A 59 -11.63 -13.17 -4.96
C PHE A 59 -12.17 -11.87 -4.36
N PHE A 60 -11.31 -10.87 -4.28
CA PHE A 60 -11.72 -9.54 -3.88
C PHE A 60 -10.96 -8.47 -4.67
N ARG A 61 -11.60 -7.30 -4.79
CA ARG A 61 -11.06 -6.11 -5.40
C ARG A 61 -11.22 -4.93 -4.46
N ILE A 62 -10.20 -4.10 -4.36
CA ILE A 62 -10.26 -2.80 -3.72
C ILE A 62 -10.09 -1.74 -4.80
N THR A 63 -10.96 -0.74 -4.79
CA THR A 63 -10.86 0.43 -5.66
C THR A 63 -10.70 1.67 -4.80
N ALA A 64 -9.75 2.52 -5.16
CA ALA A 64 -9.54 3.84 -4.58
C ALA A 64 -10.01 4.90 -5.57
N LYS A 65 -10.85 5.84 -5.12
CA LYS A 65 -11.32 6.98 -5.90
C LYS A 65 -11.06 8.28 -5.17
N SER A 66 -10.87 9.36 -5.92
CA SER A 66 -10.89 10.71 -5.34
C SER A 66 -12.32 11.06 -4.96
N LEU A 67 -12.51 11.55 -3.73
CA LEU A 67 -13.82 12.07 -3.28
C LEU A 67 -14.20 13.35 -4.03
N GLU A 68 -13.21 14.15 -4.43
CA GLU A 68 -13.41 15.40 -5.17
C GLU A 68 -13.80 15.16 -6.63
N THR A 69 -13.05 14.32 -7.34
CA THR A 69 -13.23 14.16 -8.80
C THR A 69 -13.98 12.89 -9.22
N ASN A 70 -14.25 11.98 -8.27
CA ASN A 70 -14.78 10.62 -8.51
C ASN A 70 -13.89 9.73 -9.41
N LYS A 71 -12.71 10.21 -9.83
CA LYS A 71 -11.83 9.43 -10.69
C LYS A 71 -11.13 8.32 -9.91
N GLU A 72 -10.85 7.21 -10.58
CA GLU A 72 -10.08 6.10 -10.03
C GLU A 72 -8.62 6.50 -9.84
N LEU A 73 -8.14 6.41 -8.61
CA LEU A 73 -6.76 6.66 -8.20
C LEU A 73 -5.93 5.38 -8.23
N GLY A 74 -6.58 4.24 -8.05
CA GLY A 74 -5.94 2.95 -8.13
C GLY A 74 -6.88 1.81 -7.77
N LYS A 75 -6.37 0.60 -7.97
CA LYS A 75 -7.07 -0.63 -7.61
C LYS A 75 -6.10 -1.71 -7.18
N ALA A 76 -6.61 -2.65 -6.41
CA ALA A 76 -5.92 -3.86 -6.06
C ALA A 76 -6.84 -5.07 -6.20
N ASP A 77 -6.25 -6.20 -6.57
CA ASP A 77 -6.90 -7.49 -6.68
C ASP A 77 -6.19 -8.49 -5.76
N GLY A 78 -6.96 -9.42 -5.20
CA GLY A 78 -6.41 -10.54 -4.44
C GLY A 78 -7.38 -11.69 -4.28
N ILE A 79 -6.90 -12.76 -3.65
CA ILE A 79 -7.64 -13.99 -3.44
C ILE A 79 -7.35 -14.57 -2.06
N ILE A 80 -8.38 -15.07 -1.39
CA ILE A 80 -8.25 -15.88 -0.18
C ILE A 80 -8.17 -17.35 -0.58
N ARG A 81 -7.00 -17.97 -0.45
CA ARG A 81 -6.79 -19.40 -0.71
C ARG A 81 -7.01 -20.21 0.56
N VAL A 82 -7.79 -21.29 0.48
CA VAL A 82 -8.02 -22.21 1.60
C VAL A 82 -7.28 -23.51 1.34
N TRP A 83 -6.39 -23.89 2.26
CA TRP A 83 -5.62 -25.12 2.21
C TRP A 83 -5.99 -26.02 3.38
N TRP A 84 -6.27 -27.30 3.09
CA TRP A 84 -6.77 -28.28 4.07
C TRP A 84 -5.91 -28.40 5.34
N ASN A 85 -4.58 -28.23 5.23
CA ASN A 85 -3.64 -28.36 6.35
C ASN A 85 -2.90 -27.06 6.74
N LYS A 86 -3.01 -25.99 5.94
CA LYS A 86 -2.27 -24.73 6.17
C LYS A 86 -3.18 -23.55 6.55
N GLY A 87 -4.50 -23.76 6.54
CA GLY A 87 -5.47 -22.71 6.83
C GLY A 87 -5.71 -21.79 5.65
N LYS A 88 -6.10 -20.54 5.93
CA LYS A 88 -6.37 -19.52 4.92
C LYS A 88 -5.14 -18.64 4.69
N ILE A 89 -4.83 -18.42 3.42
CA ILE A 89 -3.73 -17.57 2.96
C ILE A 89 -4.32 -16.43 2.14
N LEU A 90 -3.99 -15.20 2.51
CA LEU A 90 -4.29 -14.02 1.72
C LEU A 90 -3.23 -13.92 0.60
N HIS A 91 -3.64 -14.06 -0.65
CA HIS A 91 -2.79 -13.73 -1.80
C HIS A 91 -3.13 -12.33 -2.31
N LEU A 92 -2.11 -11.50 -2.43
CA LEU A 92 -2.18 -10.17 -3.01
C LEU A 92 -1.63 -10.27 -4.44
N ASP A 93 -2.51 -10.13 -5.43
CA ASP A 93 -2.19 -10.41 -6.83
C ASP A 93 -1.68 -9.17 -7.57
N SER A 94 -2.36 -8.03 -7.42
CA SER A 94 -1.92 -6.81 -8.07
C SER A 94 -2.34 -5.56 -7.31
N ILE A 95 -1.51 -4.51 -7.42
CA ILE A 95 -1.85 -3.14 -7.04
C ILE A 95 -1.44 -2.24 -8.21
N LYS A 96 -2.36 -1.44 -8.72
CA LYS A 96 -2.13 -0.54 -9.85
C LYS A 96 -2.65 0.85 -9.49
N LEU A 97 -1.78 1.84 -9.53
CA LEU A 97 -2.13 3.25 -9.37
C LEU A 97 -2.28 3.90 -10.76
N THR A 98 -3.13 4.91 -10.86
CA THR A 98 -3.39 5.59 -12.14
C THR A 98 -2.51 6.83 -12.31
N LYS A 99 -2.53 7.46 -13.48
CA LYS A 99 -1.83 8.74 -13.66
C LYS A 99 -2.48 9.88 -12.88
N GLU A 100 -3.76 9.76 -12.53
CA GLU A 100 -4.49 10.74 -11.71
C GLU A 100 -3.80 10.94 -10.35
N THR A 101 -3.21 9.88 -9.80
CA THR A 101 -2.44 9.88 -8.56
C THR A 101 -1.25 10.85 -8.58
N LEU A 102 -0.69 11.15 -9.76
CA LEU A 102 0.46 12.07 -9.91
C LEU A 102 0.07 13.55 -9.78
N GLY A 103 -1.21 13.87 -10.00
CA GLY A 103 -1.74 15.23 -9.91
C GLY A 103 -2.34 15.57 -8.55
N MET A 104 -2.29 14.66 -7.58
CA MET A 104 -2.79 14.91 -6.23
C MET A 104 -1.68 15.46 -5.33
N ASP A 105 -2.06 16.39 -4.45
CA ASP A 105 -1.18 16.87 -3.36
C ASP A 105 -0.91 15.78 -2.30
N THR A 106 -1.68 14.68 -2.34
CA THR A 106 -1.45 13.50 -1.50
C THR A 106 -0.33 12.64 -2.06
N SER A 107 0.57 12.17 -1.20
CA SER A 107 1.63 11.25 -1.62
C SER A 107 1.06 9.96 -2.23
N ILE A 108 1.60 9.53 -3.37
CA ILE A 108 1.33 8.23 -4.02
C ILE A 108 1.49 7.09 -3.01
N PHE A 109 2.44 7.22 -2.08
CA PHE A 109 2.66 6.27 -0.99
C PHE A 109 1.47 6.19 -0.04
N GLY A 110 0.72 7.28 0.17
CA GLY A 110 -0.49 7.30 1.00
C GLY A 110 -1.62 6.45 0.41
N ILE A 111 -1.85 6.54 -0.90
CA ILE A 111 -2.89 5.75 -1.58
C ILE A 111 -2.52 4.27 -1.57
N GLY A 112 -1.28 3.94 -1.92
CA GLY A 112 -0.78 2.56 -1.85
C GLY A 112 -0.86 1.98 -0.44
N LEU A 113 -0.53 2.78 0.59
CA LEU A 113 -0.63 2.37 1.99
C LEU A 113 -2.07 2.07 2.40
N PHE A 114 -3.03 2.91 2.02
CA PHE A 114 -4.43 2.69 2.33
C PHE A 114 -5.00 1.45 1.65
N ILE A 115 -4.69 1.26 0.36
CA ILE A 115 -5.07 0.05 -0.37
C ILE A 115 -4.49 -1.18 0.33
N GLY A 116 -3.19 -1.17 0.65
CA GLY A 116 -2.53 -2.26 1.37
C GLY A 116 -3.12 -2.51 2.76
N ALA A 117 -3.46 -1.45 3.51
CA ALA A 117 -4.08 -1.57 4.83
C ALA A 117 -5.44 -2.27 4.74
N VAL A 118 -6.29 -1.92 3.76
CA VAL A 118 -7.57 -2.60 3.53
C VAL A 118 -7.34 -4.07 3.16
N MET A 119 -6.37 -4.38 2.29
CA MET A 119 -6.04 -5.77 1.91
C MET A 119 -5.68 -6.63 3.12
N ILE A 120 -4.72 -6.16 3.92
CA ILE A 120 -4.24 -6.88 5.11
C ILE A 120 -5.36 -6.99 6.15
N ARG A 121 -6.13 -5.92 6.38
CA ARG A 121 -7.25 -5.96 7.31
C ARG A 121 -8.32 -6.97 6.87
N TYR A 122 -8.67 -6.97 5.59
CA TYR A 122 -9.63 -7.93 5.05
C TYR A 122 -9.15 -9.38 5.20
N GLY A 123 -7.87 -9.66 4.91
CA GLY A 123 -7.30 -10.98 5.15
C GLY A 123 -7.34 -11.39 6.61
N TYR A 124 -7.02 -10.47 7.52
CA TYR A 124 -7.12 -10.66 8.96
C TYR A 124 -8.55 -10.99 9.39
N ASP A 125 -9.54 -10.21 8.93
CA ASP A 125 -10.97 -10.44 9.22
C ASP A 125 -11.46 -11.78 8.65
N CYS A 126 -10.90 -12.23 7.53
CA CYS A 126 -11.16 -13.55 6.97
C CYS A 126 -10.49 -14.70 7.76
N GLY A 127 -9.61 -14.40 8.72
CA GLY A 127 -8.86 -15.37 9.52
C GLY A 127 -7.59 -15.89 8.84
N CYS A 128 -7.02 -15.13 7.90
CA CYS A 128 -5.74 -15.49 7.30
C CYS A 128 -4.60 -15.22 8.29
N LYS A 129 -3.73 -16.21 8.49
CA LYS A 129 -2.52 -16.07 9.32
C LYS A 129 -1.29 -15.69 8.51
N THR A 130 -1.39 -15.86 7.19
CA THR A 130 -0.32 -15.64 6.24
C THR A 130 -0.85 -14.78 5.10
N ALA A 131 -0.04 -13.82 4.68
CA ALA A 131 -0.26 -13.02 3.50
C ALA A 131 0.94 -13.22 2.57
N GLU A 132 0.66 -13.54 1.31
CA GLU A 132 1.65 -13.69 0.25
C GLU A 132 1.45 -12.56 -0.76
N LEU A 133 2.49 -11.75 -0.92
CA LEU A 133 2.54 -10.70 -1.94
C LEU A 133 3.36 -11.23 -3.10
N LEU A 134 2.72 -11.45 -4.25
CA LEU A 134 3.43 -11.78 -5.48
C LEU A 134 4.09 -10.49 -6.01
N ALA A 135 5.25 -10.17 -5.46
CA ALA A 135 6.03 -9.02 -5.89
C ALA A 135 6.81 -9.38 -7.17
N ILE A 136 6.18 -9.23 -8.34
CA ILE A 136 6.93 -9.16 -9.60
C ILE A 136 6.31 -8.09 -10.50
N ASN A 137 7.01 -6.95 -10.60
CA ASN A 137 6.99 -6.15 -11.82
C ASN A 137 8.36 -6.34 -12.49
N ASP A 138 8.54 -7.49 -13.13
CA ASP A 138 9.57 -7.63 -14.15
C ASP A 138 9.03 -6.91 -15.37
N SER A 139 9.51 -5.70 -15.63
CA SER A 139 9.50 -5.23 -17.01
C SER A 139 10.34 -6.22 -17.84
N ASP A 140 10.06 -6.35 -19.14
CA ASP A 140 10.83 -7.22 -20.06
C ASP A 140 12.36 -6.99 -19.99
N LEU A 141 12.79 -5.85 -19.45
CA LEU A 141 14.17 -5.50 -19.16
C LEU A 141 14.89 -6.48 -18.20
N TYR A 142 14.17 -7.14 -17.28
CA TYR A 142 14.74 -8.06 -16.29
C TYR A 142 14.62 -9.54 -16.70
N HIS A 143 13.61 -9.89 -17.51
CA HIS A 143 13.49 -11.23 -18.10
C HIS A 143 14.68 -11.59 -19.02
N ALA A 144 15.32 -10.58 -19.64
CA ALA A 144 16.51 -10.78 -20.47
C ALA A 144 17.79 -11.16 -19.70
N LYS A 145 17.83 -11.02 -18.35
CA LYS A 145 19.04 -11.28 -17.53
C LYS A 145 19.05 -12.62 -16.81
N VAL A 146 17.93 -13.34 -16.81
CA VAL A 146 17.81 -14.68 -16.19
C VAL A 146 17.78 -15.82 -17.21
N SER A 147 17.81 -15.49 -18.50
CA SER A 147 18.14 -16.46 -19.55
C SER A 147 19.65 -16.65 -19.59
N TRP A 148 20.17 -17.55 -18.77
CA TRP A 148 21.52 -18.09 -18.95
C TRP A 148 21.59 -18.72 -20.35
N ARG A 149 22.49 -18.21 -21.17
CA ARG A 149 22.98 -18.88 -22.38
C ARG A 149 24.44 -19.21 -22.15
#